data_AF-A0A1W9J9T5-F1
#
_entry.id   AF-A0A1W9J9T5-F1
#
_cell.length_a   1.000
_cell.length_b   1.000
_cell.length_c   1.000
_cell.angle_alpha   90.00
_cell.angle_beta   90.00
_cell.angle_gamma   90.00
#
_symmetry.space_group_name_H-M   'P 1'
#
loop_
_entity.id
_entity.type
_entity.pdbx_description
1 polymer ?
#
loop_
_entity_poly.entity_id
_entity_poly.type
_entity_poly.pdbx_seq_one_letter_code
_entity_poly.pdbx_strand_id
1 'polypeptide(L)'
;MNNMLRFAPLLMLISCASVQSTTTEKNGKLLHELSCSEFNSSLEECTAKASKLCANDYKLLSHHKEVYANSSDGFYVHPRHHLMVECKT
;
A
#
# COMPACT_ATOMS: atom_id res chain seq x y z
N MET A 1 -26.47 42.64 13.52
CA MET A 1 -25.87 42.11 12.28
C MET A 1 -24.98 40.95 12.70
N ASN A 2 -25.44 39.71 12.53
CA ASN A 2 -24.72 38.52 13.01
C ASN A 2 -23.65 38.13 12.01
N ASN A 3 -22.38 38.23 12.42
CA ASN A 3 -21.22 37.79 11.65
C ASN A 3 -21.18 36.26 11.58
N MET A 4 -21.77 35.68 10.53
CA MET A 4 -21.50 34.28 10.18
C MET A 4 -20.15 34.19 9.47
N LEU A 5 -19.07 34.04 10.23
CA LEU A 5 -17.83 33.46 9.71
C LEU A 5 -18.11 31.99 9.42
N ARG A 6 -18.46 31.67 8.16
CA ARG A 6 -18.47 30.28 7.69
C ARG A 6 -17.03 29.87 7.45
N PHE A 7 -16.47 29.16 8.44
CA PHE A 7 -15.21 28.45 8.33
C PHE A 7 -15.28 27.51 7.12
N ALA A 8 -14.46 27.80 6.11
CA ALA A 8 -14.22 26.89 5.01
C ALA A 8 -13.74 25.54 5.58
N PRO A 9 -14.29 24.41 5.12
CA PRO A 9 -13.77 23.12 5.55
C PRO A 9 -12.35 23.02 5.02
N LEU A 10 -11.38 23.01 5.94
CA LEU A 10 -10.02 22.55 5.66
C LEU A 10 -10.17 21.12 5.12
N LEU A 11 -10.19 20.99 3.79
CA LEU A 11 -10.09 19.74 3.07
C LEU A 11 -8.79 19.09 3.54
N MET A 12 -8.93 18.16 4.47
CA MET A 12 -7.87 17.26 4.91
C MET A 12 -7.45 16.45 3.68
N LEU A 13 -6.46 16.96 2.96
CA LEU A 13 -5.65 16.18 2.04
C LEU A 13 -4.74 15.31 2.90
N ILE A 14 -5.33 14.28 3.52
CA ILE A 14 -4.57 13.22 4.18
C ILE A 14 -3.88 12.51 3.02
N SER A 15 -2.59 12.80 2.86
CA SER A 15 -1.73 12.22 1.83
C SER A 15 -1.93 10.71 1.80
N CYS A 16 -2.56 10.22 0.73
CA CYS A 16 -2.54 8.82 0.38
C CYS A 16 -1.10 8.43 0.02
N ALA A 17 -0.26 8.19 1.01
CA ALA A 17 0.89 7.30 0.88
C ALA A 17 0.34 5.87 0.72
N SER A 18 -0.39 5.63 -0.37
CA SER A 18 -1.17 4.42 -0.53
C SER A 18 -0.25 3.31 -1.00
N VAL A 19 -0.20 2.22 -0.24
CA VAL A 19 0.17 0.89 -0.73
C VAL A 19 -0.49 0.68 -2.09
N GLN A 20 0.33 0.53 -3.13
CA GLN A 20 -0.15 0.35 -4.49
C GLN A 20 -0.66 -1.08 -4.60
N SER A 21 -1.93 -1.26 -4.99
CA SER A 21 -2.57 -2.57 -5.04
C SER A 21 -3.18 -2.81 -6.42
N THR A 22 -2.77 -3.89 -7.08
CA THR A 22 -3.36 -4.35 -8.33
C THR A 22 -4.11 -5.64 -8.07
N THR A 23 -5.38 -5.70 -8.44
CA THR A 23 -6.20 -6.91 -8.31
C THR A 23 -6.28 -7.62 -9.64
N THR A 24 -6.12 -8.95 -9.64
CA THR A 24 -6.27 -9.78 -10.83
C THR A 24 -6.99 -11.06 -10.45
N GLU A 25 -7.94 -11.49 -11.27
CA GLU A 25 -8.60 -12.78 -11.09
C GLU A 25 -7.90 -13.84 -11.95
N LYS A 26 -7.54 -14.99 -11.35
CA LYS A 26 -6.94 -16.12 -12.05
C LYS A 26 -7.57 -17.42 -11.57
N ASN A 27 -8.12 -18.21 -12.49
CA ASN A 27 -8.75 -19.50 -12.19
C ASN A 27 -9.87 -19.43 -11.11
N GLY A 28 -10.68 -18.36 -11.12
CA GLY A 28 -11.74 -18.15 -10.13
C GLY A 28 -11.23 -17.77 -8.73
N LYS A 29 -9.93 -17.51 -8.58
CA LYS A 29 -9.33 -16.99 -7.35
C LYS A 29 -8.91 -15.54 -7.55
N LEU A 30 -9.07 -14.76 -6.49
CA LEU A 30 -8.77 -13.34 -6.50
C LEU A 30 -7.34 -13.14 -5.97
N LEU A 31 -6.47 -12.58 -6.82
CA LEU A 31 -5.09 -12.26 -6.48
C LEU A 31 -4.92 -10.75 -6.32
N HIS A 32 -4.11 -10.36 -5.33
CA HIS A 32 -3.66 -8.98 -5.17
C HIS A 32 -2.14 -8.91 -5.19
N GLU A 33 -1.63 -8.03 -6.03
CA GLU A 33 -0.24 -7.60 -5.99
C GLU A 33 -0.17 -6.28 -5.22
N LEU A 34 0.64 -6.22 -4.18
CA LEU A 34 0.78 -5.08 -3.27
C LEU A 34 2.22 -4.61 -3.28
N SER A 35 2.43 -3.31 -3.49
CA SER A 35 3.74 -2.67 -3.39
C SER A 35 3.76 -1.63 -2.26
N CYS A 36 4.72 -1.77 -1.35
CA CYS A 36 4.94 -0.88 -0.21
C CYS A 36 6.37 -0.38 -0.19
N SER A 37 6.56 0.92 0.02
CA SER A 37 7.89 1.52 0.16
C SER A 37 8.21 1.71 1.63
N GLU A 38 9.38 1.23 2.09
CA GLU A 38 9.88 1.43 3.46
C GLU A 38 10.08 2.93 3.80
N PHE A 39 9.92 3.84 2.83
CA PHE A 39 9.84 5.28 3.06
C PHE A 39 8.63 5.69 3.90
N ASN A 40 7.48 5.07 3.68
CA ASN A 40 6.19 5.53 4.23
C ASN A 40 5.31 4.40 4.77
N SER A 41 5.51 3.17 4.29
CA SER A 41 4.72 2.01 4.71
C SER A 41 5.61 0.82 4.99
N SER A 42 5.51 0.30 6.21
CA SER A 42 6.23 -0.91 6.61
C SER A 42 5.64 -2.15 5.93
N LEU A 43 6.39 -3.25 5.96
CA LEU A 43 5.89 -4.56 5.54
C LEU A 43 4.57 -4.92 6.26
N GLU A 44 4.46 -4.53 7.54
CA GLU A 44 3.29 -4.77 8.38
C GLU A 44 2.04 -4.07 7.85
N GLU A 45 2.15 -2.80 7.44
CA GLU A 45 1.04 -2.09 6.81
C GLU A 45 0.60 -2.73 5.49
N CYS A 46 1.57 -3.25 4.73
CA CYS A 46 1.33 -3.98 3.50
C CYS A 46 0.51 -5.25 3.76
N THR A 47 0.91 -6.02 4.78
CA THR A 47 0.18 -7.22 5.21
C THR A 47 -1.20 -6.88 5.77
N ALA A 48 -1.33 -5.79 6.54
CA ALA A 48 -2.61 -5.33 7.05
C ALA A 48 -3.57 -4.93 5.91
N LYS A 49 -3.05 -4.37 4.82
CA LYS A 49 -3.86 -4.08 3.62
C LYS A 49 -4.25 -5.35 2.88
N ALA A 50 -3.37 -6.35 2.79
CA ALA A 50 -3.72 -7.67 2.26
C ALA A 50 -4.89 -8.29 3.04
N SER A 51 -4.82 -8.26 4.38
CA SER A 51 -5.91 -8.75 5.26
C SER A 51 -7.22 -7.99 5.05
N LYS A 52 -7.17 -6.69 4.73
CA LYS A 52 -8.36 -5.89 4.44
C LYS A 52 -8.97 -6.19 3.08
N LEU A 53 -8.16 -6.60 2.11
CA LEU A 53 -8.61 -6.91 0.75
C LEU A 53 -9.22 -8.32 0.66
N CYS A 54 -8.69 -9.29 1.41
CA CYS A 54 -9.21 -10.65 1.46
C CYS A 54 -10.06 -10.87 2.73
N ALA A 55 -11.39 -10.97 2.57
CA ALA A 55 -12.32 -11.12 3.70
C ALA A 55 -12.15 -12.44 4.48
N ASN A 56 -11.78 -13.54 3.81
CA ASN A 56 -11.70 -14.89 4.37
C ASN A 56 -10.25 -15.37 4.58
N ASP A 57 -9.32 -14.46 4.89
CA ASP A 57 -7.87 -14.72 4.97
C ASP A 57 -7.20 -14.84 3.58
N TYR A 58 -5.88 -14.76 3.54
CA TYR A 58 -5.10 -14.78 2.30
C TYR A 58 -3.93 -15.76 2.40
N LYS A 59 -3.46 -16.20 1.23
CA LYS A 59 -2.22 -16.95 1.09
C LYS A 59 -1.18 -16.07 0.44
N LEU A 60 -0.05 -15.87 1.12
CA LEU A 60 1.10 -15.22 0.51
C LEU A 60 1.71 -16.16 -0.53
N LEU A 61 1.68 -15.76 -1.80
CA LEU A 61 2.27 -16.51 -2.91
C LEU A 61 3.73 -16.12 -3.13
N SER A 62 4.04 -14.83 -3.02
CA SER A 62 5.39 -14.30 -3.23
C SER A 62 5.64 -13.05 -2.40
N HIS A 63 6.88 -12.88 -1.95
CA HIS A 63 7.39 -11.66 -1.32
C HIS A 63 8.77 -11.35 -1.87
N HIS A 64 8.92 -10.16 -2.46
CA HIS A 64 10.18 -9.67 -2.98
C HIS A 64 10.51 -8.32 -2.34
N LYS A 65 11.69 -8.21 -1.74
CA LYS A 65 12.24 -6.93 -1.29
C LYS A 65 13.19 -6.41 -2.37
N GLU A 66 12.79 -5.34 -3.02
CA GLU A 66 13.60 -4.57 -3.95
C GLU A 66 14.48 -3.61 -3.14
N VAL A 67 15.79 -3.83 -3.19
CA VAL A 67 16.79 -2.96 -2.56
C VAL A 67 17.61 -2.32 -3.66
N TYR A 68 17.69 -0.99 -3.63
CA TYR A 68 18.49 -0.23 -4.58
C TYR A 68 19.93 -0.13 -4.06
N ALA A 69 20.90 -0.29 -4.95
CA ALA A 69 22.29 -0.03 -4.60
C ALA A 69 22.45 1.45 -4.23
N ASN A 70 23.22 1.72 -3.18
CA ASN A 70 23.55 3.10 -2.82
C ASN A 70 24.40 3.69 -3.95
N SER A 71 23.79 4.55 -4.75
CA SER A 71 24.54 5.35 -5.72
C SER A 71 25.31 6.42 -4.94
N SER A 72 26.60 6.58 -5.24
CA SER A 72 27.49 7.56 -4.60
C SER A 72 27.16 9.02 -4.98
N ASP A 73 26.03 9.24 -5.65
CA ASP A 73 25.47 10.51 -6.10
C ASP A 73 24.58 11.20 -5.03
N GLY A 74 24.38 10.54 -3.87
CA GLY A 74 23.61 11.08 -2.76
C GLY A 74 22.11 10.87 -2.88
N PHE A 75 21.62 10.15 -3.89
CA PHE A 75 20.21 9.78 -4.02
C PHE A 75 19.95 8.44 -3.31
N TYR A 76 19.33 8.50 -2.14
CA TYR A 76 18.86 7.32 -1.43
C TYR A 76 17.46 6.94 -1.90
N VAL A 77 17.31 5.73 -2.45
CA VAL A 77 16.01 5.15 -2.78
C VAL A 77 15.65 4.14 -1.69
N HIS A 78 14.55 4.40 -1.00
CA HIS A 78 14.06 3.48 0.04
C HIS A 78 13.69 2.12 -0.57
N PRO A 79 14.00 1.01 0.11
CA PRO A 79 13.60 -0.31 -0.35
C PRO A 79 12.08 -0.43 -0.52
N ARG A 80 11.67 -1.26 -1.47
CA ARG A 80 10.26 -1.55 -1.73
C ARG A 80 9.98 -3.03 -1.51
N HIS A 81 8.83 -3.33 -0.92
CA HIS A 81 8.30 -4.67 -0.77
C HIS A 81 7.19 -4.89 -1.77
N HIS A 82 7.31 -5.95 -2.56
CA HIS A 82 6.30 -6.43 -3.47
C HIS A 82 5.75 -7.74 -2.91
N LEU A 83 4.45 -7.79 -2.65
CA LEU A 83 3.74 -8.96 -2.12
C LEU A 83 2.73 -9.41 -3.17
N MET A 84 2.65 -10.71 -3.40
CA MET A 84 1.57 -11.30 -4.18
C MET A 84 0.78 -12.21 -3.27
N VAL A 85 -0.51 -11.91 -3.10
CA VAL A 85 -1.41 -12.67 -2.23
C VAL A 85 -2.58 -13.22 -3.03
N GLU A 86 -3.03 -14.42 -2.66
CA GLU A 86 -4.24 -15.06 -3.17
C GLU A 86 -5.28 -15.06 -2.05
N CYS A 87 -6.45 -14.48 -2.27
CA CYS A 87 -7.54 -14.56 -1.31
C CYS A 87 -8.07 -15.99 -1.23
N LYS A 88 -8.26 -16.48 -0.01
CA LYS A 88 -8.98 -17.74 0.22
C LYS A 88 -10.46 -17.49 -0.02
N THR A 89 -11.11 -18.44 -0.69
CA THR A 89 -12.54 -18.41 -0.99
C THR A 89 -13.32 -19.00 0.18
#